data_AF-A0A0D6JQP1-F1
#
_entry.id   AF-A0A0D6JQP1-F1
#
_cell.length_a   1.000
_cell.length_b   1.000
_cell.length_c   1.000
_cell.angle_alpha   90.00
_cell.angle_beta   90.00
_cell.angle_gamma   90.00
#
_symmetry.space_group_name_H-M   'P 1'
#
loop_
_entity.id
_entity.type
_entity.pdbx_description
1 polymer ?
#
loop_
_entity_poly.entity_id
_entity_poly.type
_entity_poly.pdbx_seq_one_letter_code
_entity_poly.pdbx_strand_id
1 'polypeptide(L)' 'MHVSRTYTAIYTVLEEEREVRILEILPIDDAHKRYDF' A
#
# COMPACT_ATOMS: atom_id res chain seq x y z
N MET A 1 2.39 2.60 0.65
CA MET A 1 2.05 4.04 0.62
C MET A 1 1.28 4.40 1.88
N HIS A 2 1.77 5.31 2.71
CA HIS A 2 0.99 5.77 3.87
C HIS A 2 -0.21 6.59 3.40
N VAL A 3 -1.39 6.27 3.95
CA VAL A 3 -2.64 6.99 3.70
C VAL A 3 -3.11 7.53 5.03
N SER A 4 -3.20 8.86 5.14
CA SER A 4 -3.39 9.55 6.41
C SER A 4 -2.28 9.19 7.42
N ARG A 5 -2.62 8.81 8.65
CA ARG A 5 -1.67 8.51 9.74
C ARG A 5 -1.65 7.05 10.19
N THR A 6 -2.67 6.26 9.86
CA THR A 6 -2.87 4.93 10.47
C THR A 6 -3.09 3.81 9.48
N TYR A 7 -3.06 4.10 8.16
CA TYR A 7 -3.26 3.10 7.12
C TYR A 7 -2.10 3.09 6.14
N THR A 8 -1.82 1.90 5.61
CA THR A 8 -0.88 1.67 4.53
C THR A 8 -1.61 0.99 3.38
N ALA A 9 -1.47 1.55 2.18
CA ALA A 9 -1.92 0.92 0.94
C ALA A 9 -0.75 0.18 0.29
N ILE A 10 -0.95 -1.11 -0.01
CA ILE A 10 -0.07 -1.93 -0.83
C ILE A 10 -0.55 -1.79 -2.27
N TYR A 11 0.35 -1.44 -3.17
CA TYR A 11 0.01 -1.10 -4.55
C TYR A 11 1.03 -1.68 -5.52
N THR A 12 0.62 -1.78 -6.77
CA THR A 12 1.52 -1.99 -7.91
C THR A 12 1.41 -0.83 -8.88
N VAL A 13 2.48 -0.57 -9.61
CA VAL A 13 2.54 0.44 -10.67
C VAL A 13 2.58 -0.28 -12.01
N LEU A 14 1.68 0.11 -12.91
CA LEU A 14 1.60 -0.37 -14.27
C LEU A 14 1.97 0.80 -15.19
N GLU A 15 3.25 0.87 -15.53
CA GLU A 15 3.85 2.02 -16.22
C GLU A 15 3.31 2.22 -17.65
N GLU A 16 3.06 1.13 -18.38
CA GLU A 16 2.55 1.18 -19.76
C GLU A 16 1.14 1.81 -19.81
N GLU A 17 0.30 1.44 -18.86
CA GLU A 17 -1.06 1.94 -18.69
C GLU A 17 -1.12 3.27 -17.95
N ARG A 18 0.00 3.73 -17.37
CA ARG A 18 0.09 4.91 -16.49
C ARG A 18 -0.86 4.82 -15.30
N GLU A 19 -0.94 3.64 -14.69
CA GLU A 19 -1.87 3.34 -13.60
C GLU A 19 -1.15 2.94 -12.31
N VAL A 20 -1.77 3.28 -11.19
CA VAL A 20 -1.44 2.71 -9.88
C VAL A 20 -2.65 1.93 -9.38
N ARG A 21 -2.47 0.64 -9.09
CA ARG A 21 -3.54 -0.23 -8.61
C ARG A 21 -3.32 -0.60 -7.16
N ILE A 22 -4.35 -0.37 -6.35
CA ILE A 22 -4.34 -0.77 -4.94
C ILE A 22 -4.68 -2.25 -4.85
N LEU A 23 -3.83 -3.01 -4.18
CA LEU A 23 -4.01 -4.43 -3.93
C LEU A 23 -4.67 -4.64 -2.56
N GLU A 24 -4.24 -3.88 -1.55
CA GLU A 24 -4.76 -3.97 -0.19
C GLU A 24 -4.64 -2.62 0.53
N ILE A 25 -5.56 -2.36 1.47
CA ILE A 25 -5.45 -1.27 2.45
C ILE A 25 -5.63 -1.89 3.83
N LEU A 26 -4.68 -1.62 4.71
CA LEU A 26 -4.61 -2.21 6.05
C LEU A 26 -4.08 -1.17 7.06
N PRO A 27 -4.37 -1.34 8.36
CA PRO A 27 -3.74 -0.54 9.41
C PRO A 27 -2.21 -0.62 9.32
N ILE A 28 -1.52 0.48 9.65
CA ILE A 28 -0.07 0.60 9.53
C ILE A 28 0.69 -0.47 10.32
N ASP A 29 0.22 -0.79 11.54
CA ASP A 29 0.85 -1.81 12.39
C ASP A 29 0.76 -3.21 11.77
N ASP A 30 -0.35 -3.52 11.08
CA ASP A 30 -0.53 -4.80 10.41
C ASP A 30 0.29 -4.88 9.12
N ALA A 31 0.57 -3.75 8.48
CA ALA A 31 1.42 -3.68 7.30
C ALA A 31 2.89 -3.92 7.66
N HIS A 32 3.39 -3.27 8.71
CA HIS A 32 4.76 -3.47 9.19
C HIS A 32 4.99 -4.92 9.61
N LYS A 33 4.03 -5.54 10.33
CA LYS A 33 4.13 -6.96 10.73
C LYS A 33 4.18 -7.92 9.54
N ARG A 34 3.39 -7.67 8.49
CA ARG A 34 3.25 -8.60 7.36
C ARG A 34 4.33 -8.44 6.30
N TYR A 35 4.83 -7.23 6.10
CA TYR A 35 5.67 -6.90 4.96
C TYR A 35 7.01 -6.24 5.34
N ASP A 36 7.33 -6.11 6.63
CA ASP A 36 8.63 -5.66 7.13
C ASP A 36 9.03 -4.24 6.64
N PHE A 37 8.02 -3.36 6.52
CA PHE A 37 8.21 -1.93 6.22
C PHE A 37 8.48 -1.09 7.47
#